data_AF-A0A3P8SHS3-F1
#
_entry.id   AF-A0A3P8SHS3-F1
#
_cell.length_a   1.000
_cell.length_b   1.000
_cell.length_c   1.000
_cell.angle_alpha   90.00
_cell.angle_beta   90.00
_cell.angle_gamma   90.00
#
_symmetry.space_group_name_H-M   'P 1'
#
loop_
_entity.id
_entity.type
_entity.pdbx_description
1 polymer ?
#
loop_
_entity_poly.entity_id
_entity_poly.type
_entity_poly.pdbx_seq_one_letter_code
_entity_poly.pdbx_strand_id
1 'polypeptide(L)'
;MVSVPTLFEKKKDFNIFILFRVSRQRLSIASTSPTDIRLMWHPLSSQHSRGAVTRYRIEYSTLDQEDVVFSVEVRGNETQFTLRELQPNQTYRLRIAAGTGVGFGVPSEWAQHQTLAHYNHMIFAPTELKVRARVSTLNVTWYPSPNHTLVSGYKLSCREVEVDESANGERTTQTHTIRLRKKARYHLLTGLVPDRQYEVRVWAFNKQIDGAAAVWKGRTDKAHNRTLPLPLRPPPLPPSSIQAMANSSTSIWLRWEKPRFSNVRIINYTVRCSPAGTTNASLVSYHTSSVQEILLGALRPFTRYELAVQSNGVDVVGPFSGTVEESTLSDRPSTPPEELQLSALDSSSVLVSWRPPLEPNGIIISYRILYSGNLSEPEHLWKNFSQDGSITSVEVQGLSSGTRYFFKLGASTEVGPGPYSPIKDVHTPLQKYGMWHVELMCE
;
A
#
# COMPACT_ATOMS: atom_id res chain seq x y z
N MET A 1 -65.17 3.16 -66.21
CA MET A 1 -63.96 2.85 -67.01
C MET A 1 -62.82 3.65 -66.41
N VAL A 2 -61.97 3.05 -65.58
CA VAL A 2 -60.74 2.31 -65.95
C VAL A 2 -59.67 3.25 -66.54
N SER A 3 -58.63 3.50 -65.72
CA SER A 3 -57.16 3.51 -65.94
C SER A 3 -56.60 3.96 -67.31
N VAL A 4 -55.47 4.67 -67.47
CA VAL A 4 -54.08 4.47 -66.93
C VAL A 4 -53.22 5.79 -67.10
N PRO A 5 -51.87 5.89 -66.87
CA PRO A 5 -51.25 6.62 -65.73
C PRO A 5 -50.07 7.63 -66.06
N THR A 6 -49.52 8.23 -64.98
CA THR A 6 -48.13 8.73 -64.71
C THR A 6 -47.18 9.23 -65.82
N LEU A 7 -46.59 10.41 -65.64
CA LEU A 7 -45.21 10.57 -65.11
C LEU A 7 -44.91 11.99 -64.59
N PHE A 8 -44.10 12.04 -63.54
CA PHE A 8 -43.52 13.20 -62.84
C PHE A 8 -42.72 14.14 -63.75
N GLU A 9 -42.72 15.46 -63.47
CA GLU A 9 -41.51 16.13 -62.97
C GLU A 9 -41.76 17.51 -62.33
N LYS A 10 -41.16 17.71 -61.16
CA LYS A 10 -41.14 18.92 -60.34
C LYS A 10 -40.13 19.92 -60.90
N LYS A 11 -40.43 21.23 -60.80
CA LYS A 11 -39.42 22.23 -60.41
C LYS A 11 -40.07 23.33 -59.58
N LYS A 12 -39.68 23.38 -58.31
CA LYS A 12 -40.10 24.37 -57.29
C LYS A 12 -38.93 25.32 -56.98
N ASP A 13 -39.28 26.60 -56.96
CA ASP A 13 -38.91 27.63 -55.97
C ASP A 13 -37.44 28.09 -55.88
N PHE A 14 -37.15 29.22 -56.54
CA PHE A 14 -36.12 30.20 -56.15
C PHE A 14 -36.76 31.28 -55.28
N ASN A 15 -36.53 31.26 -53.97
CA ASN A 15 -36.57 32.42 -53.07
C ASN A 15 -36.07 32.01 -51.68
N ILE A 16 -34.86 32.45 -51.31
CA ILE A 16 -34.31 32.28 -49.95
C ILE A 16 -34.32 33.67 -49.30
N PHE A 17 -35.40 33.98 -48.60
CA PHE A 17 -35.43 35.04 -47.59
C PHE A 17 -35.04 34.42 -46.26
N ILE A 18 -33.85 34.73 -45.75
CA ILE A 18 -33.50 34.48 -44.34
C ILE A 18 -33.73 35.79 -43.60
N LEU A 19 -34.86 35.88 -42.88
CA LEU A 19 -35.16 36.98 -41.96
C LEU A 19 -34.25 36.87 -40.73
N PHE A 20 -33.26 37.75 -40.64
CA PHE A 20 -32.54 38.01 -39.39
C PHE A 20 -32.91 39.41 -38.89
N ARG A 21 -33.77 39.49 -37.87
CA ARG A 21 -33.65 40.53 -36.84
C ARG A 21 -32.78 39.93 -35.74
N VAL A 22 -31.45 40.05 -35.85
CA VAL A 22 -30.55 39.63 -34.76
C VAL A 22 -30.56 40.72 -33.72
N SER A 23 -31.38 40.55 -32.69
CA SER A 23 -31.22 41.27 -31.43
C SER A 23 -29.83 40.98 -30.84
N ARG A 24 -28.89 41.91 -30.98
CA ARG A 24 -27.70 42.26 -30.15
C ARG A 24 -26.88 41.20 -29.36
N GLN A 25 -27.08 39.88 -29.49
CA GLN A 25 -26.45 38.90 -28.57
C GLN A 25 -25.77 37.69 -29.24
N ARG A 26 -25.38 37.72 -30.52
CA ARG A 26 -24.71 36.54 -31.14
C ARG A 26 -23.30 36.74 -31.68
N LEU A 27 -22.81 37.99 -31.78
CA LEU A 27 -21.44 38.32 -32.19
C LEU A 27 -20.73 39.06 -31.04
N SER A 28 -19.66 38.50 -30.52
CA SER A 28 -18.79 39.15 -29.54
C SER A 28 -17.50 39.60 -30.20
N ILE A 29 -17.15 40.87 -30.05
CA ILE A 29 -15.97 41.50 -30.65
C ILE A 29 -15.08 41.99 -29.52
N ALA A 30 -13.78 41.70 -29.59
CA ALA A 30 -12.79 42.13 -28.61
C ALA A 30 -11.43 42.38 -29.27
N SER A 31 -10.69 43.39 -28.82
CA SER A 31 -9.29 43.62 -29.23
C SER A 31 -8.34 43.16 -28.13
N THR A 32 -7.32 42.38 -28.50
CA THR A 32 -6.24 41.92 -27.63
C THR A 32 -4.93 42.70 -27.84
N SER A 33 -4.83 43.43 -28.94
CA SER A 33 -3.72 44.27 -29.40
C SER A 33 -4.28 45.57 -29.99
N PRO A 34 -3.50 46.66 -30.02
CA PRO A 34 -3.80 47.82 -30.85
C PRO A 34 -4.01 47.50 -32.35
N THR A 35 -3.50 46.38 -32.83
CA THR A 35 -3.54 46.00 -34.26
C THR A 35 -4.39 44.78 -34.57
N ASP A 36 -5.22 44.33 -33.63
CA ASP A 36 -6.09 43.16 -33.83
C ASP A 36 -7.55 43.38 -33.40
N ILE A 37 -8.43 42.60 -34.02
CA ILE A 37 -9.82 42.43 -33.62
C ILE A 37 -10.15 40.95 -33.67
N ARG A 38 -10.51 40.37 -32.53
CA ARG A 38 -11.02 39.01 -32.40
C ARG A 38 -12.55 39.03 -32.42
N LEU A 39 -13.10 38.29 -33.38
CA LEU A 39 -14.52 38.02 -33.49
C LEU A 39 -14.80 36.61 -32.96
N MET A 40 -15.87 36.45 -32.18
CA MET A 40 -16.42 35.14 -31.82
C MET A 40 -17.93 35.15 -32.01
N TRP A 41 -18.47 34.07 -32.56
CA TRP A 41 -19.90 33.92 -32.83
C TRP A 41 -20.35 32.50 -32.52
N HIS A 42 -21.65 32.34 -32.27
CA HIS A 42 -22.23 31.02 -32.01
C HIS A 42 -22.55 30.31 -33.33
N PRO A 43 -22.31 28.99 -33.44
CA PRO A 43 -22.67 28.25 -34.64
C PRO A 43 -24.18 28.29 -34.88
N LEU A 44 -24.60 28.35 -36.15
CA LEU A 44 -26.01 28.36 -36.51
C LEU A 44 -26.61 26.96 -36.33
N SER A 45 -27.69 26.87 -35.55
CA SER A 45 -28.45 25.64 -35.32
C SER A 45 -29.27 25.25 -36.57
N SER A 46 -29.39 23.95 -36.85
CA SER A 46 -30.08 23.37 -38.03
C SER A 46 -31.53 23.82 -38.24
N GLN A 47 -32.20 24.27 -37.18
CA GLN A 47 -33.54 24.89 -37.20
C GLN A 47 -33.60 26.25 -37.94
N HIS A 48 -32.46 26.92 -38.15
CA HIS A 48 -32.37 28.25 -38.77
C HIS A 48 -31.61 28.25 -40.11
N SER A 49 -31.08 27.11 -40.56
CA SER A 49 -30.36 26.98 -41.82
C SER A 49 -31.01 25.89 -42.69
N ARG A 50 -31.53 26.26 -43.86
CA ARG A 50 -31.96 25.29 -44.88
C ARG A 50 -30.73 24.71 -45.62
N GLY A 51 -29.85 24.05 -44.87
CA GLY A 51 -28.57 23.50 -45.34
C GLY A 51 -27.47 23.56 -44.28
N ALA A 52 -26.39 22.80 -44.50
CA ALA A 52 -25.19 22.85 -43.67
C ALA A 52 -24.37 24.11 -43.99
N VAL A 53 -24.01 24.88 -42.97
CA VAL A 53 -23.10 26.03 -43.11
C VAL A 53 -21.69 25.51 -43.35
N THR A 54 -21.14 25.77 -44.52
CA THR A 54 -19.81 25.29 -44.94
C THR A 54 -18.73 26.36 -44.81
N ARG A 55 -19.12 27.64 -44.82
CA ARG A 55 -18.21 28.79 -44.73
C ARG A 55 -18.89 30.01 -44.09
N TYR A 56 -18.11 30.89 -43.51
CA TYR A 56 -18.53 32.22 -43.07
C TYR A 56 -17.73 33.27 -43.83
N ARG A 57 -18.35 34.39 -44.16
CA ARG A 57 -17.67 35.55 -44.73
C ARG A 57 -17.79 36.72 -43.77
N ILE A 58 -16.64 37.23 -43.36
CA ILE A 58 -16.51 38.38 -42.47
C ILE A 58 -16.14 39.56 -43.34
N GLU A 59 -16.94 40.61 -43.29
CA GLU A 59 -16.70 41.85 -44.01
C GLU A 59 -16.38 42.95 -43.01
N TYR A 60 -15.34 43.73 -43.27
CA TYR A 60 -14.92 44.82 -42.41
C TYR A 60 -14.49 46.03 -43.23
N SER A 61 -14.72 47.23 -42.69
CA SER A 61 -14.28 48.50 -43.28
C SER A 61 -13.95 49.48 -42.15
N THR A 62 -13.07 50.43 -42.42
CA THR A 62 -12.87 51.57 -41.53
C THR A 62 -14.07 52.49 -41.63
N LEU A 63 -14.41 53.16 -40.53
CA LEU A 63 -15.51 54.13 -40.54
C LEU A 63 -15.21 55.31 -41.50
N ASP A 64 -13.93 55.64 -41.69
CA ASP A 64 -13.48 56.76 -42.52
C ASP A 64 -13.46 56.45 -44.03
N GLN A 65 -13.44 55.16 -44.41
CA GLN A 65 -13.48 54.70 -45.81
C GLN A 65 -14.61 53.70 -45.99
N GLU A 66 -15.84 54.18 -45.91
CA GLU A 66 -17.04 53.33 -46.02
C GLU A 66 -17.13 52.56 -47.35
N ASP A 67 -16.58 53.11 -48.44
CA ASP A 67 -16.61 52.51 -49.78
C ASP A 67 -15.66 51.31 -49.94
N VAL A 68 -14.68 51.14 -49.04
CA VAL A 68 -13.69 50.06 -49.12
C VAL A 68 -14.04 48.97 -48.11
N VAL A 69 -14.75 47.94 -48.58
CA VAL A 69 -15.11 46.76 -47.78
C VAL A 69 -14.14 45.61 -48.07
N PHE A 70 -13.39 45.21 -47.05
CA PHE A 70 -12.55 44.02 -47.08
C PHE A 70 -13.36 42.80 -46.67
N SER A 71 -13.13 41.65 -47.31
CA SER A 71 -13.83 40.39 -46.98
C SER A 71 -12.85 39.26 -46.73
N VAL A 72 -13.09 38.48 -45.68
CA VAL A 72 -12.33 37.27 -45.34
C VAL A 72 -13.27 36.09 -45.20
N GLU A 73 -12.93 34.96 -45.82
CA GLU A 73 -13.70 33.73 -45.72
C GLU A 73 -13.07 32.76 -44.71
N VAL A 74 -13.93 32.20 -43.87
CA VAL A 74 -13.59 31.32 -42.75
C VAL A 74 -14.36 30.01 -42.92
N ARG A 75 -13.78 28.89 -42.51
CA ARG A 75 -14.45 27.58 -42.61
C ARG A 75 -15.65 27.49 -41.65
N GLY A 76 -16.69 26.76 -42.07
CA GLY A 76 -17.96 26.65 -41.31
C GLY A 76 -17.85 25.96 -39.95
N ASN A 77 -16.75 25.27 -39.67
CA ASN A 77 -16.45 24.65 -38.38
C ASN A 77 -15.77 25.60 -37.38
N GLU A 78 -15.40 26.80 -37.80
CA GLU A 78 -14.79 27.80 -36.94
C GLU A 78 -15.86 28.75 -36.38
N THR A 79 -15.77 29.03 -35.08
CA THR A 79 -16.67 29.93 -34.33
C THR A 79 -15.94 31.17 -33.82
N GLN A 80 -14.68 31.34 -34.22
CA GLN A 80 -13.82 32.45 -33.84
C GLN A 80 -12.85 32.78 -34.97
N PHE A 81 -12.54 34.06 -35.17
CA PHE A 81 -11.55 34.52 -36.12
C PHE A 81 -10.87 35.80 -35.62
N THR A 82 -9.59 35.99 -35.93
CA THR A 82 -8.83 37.19 -35.50
C THR A 82 -8.31 37.94 -36.72
N LEU A 83 -8.82 39.14 -36.93
CA LEU A 83 -8.28 40.11 -37.87
C LEU A 83 -6.98 40.67 -37.30
N ARG A 84 -5.94 40.72 -38.13
CA ARG A 84 -4.61 41.22 -37.79
C ARG A 84 -4.25 42.36 -38.74
N GLU A 85 -3.20 43.09 -38.42
CA GLU A 85 -2.67 44.20 -39.25
C GLU A 85 -3.63 45.39 -39.36
N LEU A 86 -4.48 45.59 -38.35
CA LEU A 86 -5.36 46.74 -38.25
C LEU A 86 -4.63 47.96 -37.69
N GLN A 87 -5.14 49.16 -37.99
CA GLN A 87 -4.57 50.39 -37.48
C GLN A 87 -4.95 50.62 -36.01
N PRO A 88 -4.03 51.10 -35.16
CA PRO A 88 -4.31 51.45 -33.77
C PRO A 88 -5.27 52.63 -33.66
N ASN A 89 -6.09 52.64 -32.60
CA ASN A 89 -7.07 53.70 -32.31
C ASN A 89 -8.10 53.97 -33.43
N GLN A 90 -8.34 53.00 -34.31
CA GLN A 90 -9.20 53.15 -35.48
C GLN A 90 -10.53 52.43 -35.27
N THR A 91 -11.62 53.09 -35.64
CA THR A 91 -12.96 52.48 -35.58
C THR A 91 -13.23 51.69 -36.85
N TYR A 92 -13.52 50.40 -36.68
CA TYR A 92 -13.91 49.49 -37.75
C TYR A 92 -15.38 49.11 -37.60
N ARG A 93 -16.09 48.97 -38.71
CA ARG A 93 -17.40 48.32 -38.77
C ARG A 93 -17.23 46.92 -39.36
N LEU A 94 -17.85 45.93 -38.74
CA LEU A 94 -17.72 44.51 -39.09
C LEU A 94 -19.11 43.88 -39.22
N ARG A 95 -19.29 42.98 -40.21
CA ARG A 95 -20.48 42.14 -40.34
C ARG A 95 -20.10 40.74 -40.77
N ILE A 96 -20.96 39.77 -40.50
CA ILE A 96 -20.72 38.36 -40.81
C ILE A 96 -21.90 37.77 -41.59
N ALA A 97 -21.61 36.98 -42.63
CA ALA A 97 -22.58 36.25 -43.42
C ALA A 97 -22.25 34.75 -43.40
N ALA A 98 -23.25 33.91 -43.15
CA ALA A 98 -23.09 32.45 -43.23
C ALA A 98 -23.30 31.97 -44.67
N GLY A 99 -22.50 31.01 -45.13
CA GLY A 99 -22.56 30.45 -46.47
C GLY A 99 -22.67 28.93 -46.47
N THR A 100 -23.41 28.42 -47.45
CA THR A 100 -23.56 26.99 -47.76
C THR A 100 -22.80 26.67 -49.05
N GLY A 101 -22.85 25.42 -49.52
CA GLY A 101 -22.23 25.00 -50.79
C GLY A 101 -22.69 25.79 -52.03
N VAL A 102 -23.82 26.50 -51.95
CA VAL A 102 -24.42 27.24 -53.08
C VAL A 102 -24.10 28.74 -53.04
N GLY A 103 -23.87 29.34 -51.86
CA GLY A 103 -23.69 30.79 -51.72
C GLY A 103 -23.78 31.28 -50.28
N PHE A 104 -23.65 32.58 -50.09
CA PHE A 104 -23.78 33.23 -48.78
C PHE A 104 -25.17 33.82 -48.58
N GLY A 105 -25.70 33.69 -47.36
CA GLY A 105 -26.96 34.30 -46.94
C GLY A 105 -26.80 35.78 -46.59
N VAL A 106 -27.90 36.36 -46.08
CA VAL A 106 -27.98 37.76 -45.67
C VAL A 106 -26.93 38.06 -44.59
N PRO A 107 -26.06 39.08 -44.77
CA PRO A 107 -25.11 39.51 -43.75
C PRO A 107 -25.80 40.01 -42.47
N SER A 108 -25.10 39.93 -41.34
CA SER A 108 -25.53 40.55 -40.09
C SER A 108 -25.55 42.08 -40.20
N GLU A 109 -26.20 42.73 -39.23
CA GLU A 109 -26.03 44.18 -39.03
C GLU A 109 -24.55 44.51 -38.77
N TRP A 110 -24.16 45.73 -39.15
CA TRP A 110 -22.82 46.25 -38.90
C TRP A 110 -22.62 46.45 -37.39
N ALA A 111 -21.62 45.79 -36.83
CA ALA A 111 -21.14 46.02 -35.48
C ALA A 111 -19.88 46.90 -35.54
N GLN A 112 -19.88 48.00 -34.78
CA GLN A 112 -18.74 48.91 -34.70
C GLN A 112 -17.84 48.53 -33.52
N HIS A 113 -16.53 48.54 -33.73
CA HIS A 113 -15.53 48.27 -32.71
C HIS A 113 -14.28 49.11 -32.97
N GLN A 114 -13.78 49.78 -31.94
CA GLN A 114 -12.56 50.60 -32.00
C GLN A 114 -11.36 49.79 -31.53
N THR A 115 -10.31 49.74 -32.35
CA THR A 115 -9.03 49.13 -31.95
C THR A 115 -8.35 49.96 -30.86
N LEU A 116 -7.53 49.31 -30.04
CA LEU A 116 -6.88 49.98 -28.91
C LEU A 116 -5.84 51.00 -29.42
N ALA A 117 -5.68 52.12 -28.73
CA ALA A 117 -4.65 53.11 -29.07
C ALA A 117 -3.24 52.69 -28.66
N HIS A 118 -3.13 51.92 -27.58
CA HIS A 118 -1.87 51.44 -27.00
C HIS A 118 -2.03 49.98 -26.55
N TYR A 119 -0.93 49.27 -26.29
CA TYR A 119 -1.00 47.96 -25.63
C TYR A 119 -1.70 48.12 -24.29
N ASN A 120 -2.90 47.56 -24.19
CA ASN A 120 -3.61 47.54 -22.93
C ASN A 120 -2.83 46.64 -21.97
N HIS A 121 -2.26 47.21 -20.91
CA HIS A 121 -1.57 46.46 -19.84
C HIS A 121 -2.54 45.63 -18.98
N MET A 122 -3.78 45.42 -19.44
CA MET A 122 -4.75 44.52 -18.82
C MET A 122 -4.25 43.07 -18.89
N ILE A 123 -3.94 42.53 -17.72
CA ILE A 123 -3.69 41.11 -17.53
C ILE A 123 -5.02 40.45 -17.16
N PHE A 124 -5.53 39.65 -18.08
CA PHE A 124 -6.72 38.84 -17.85
C PHE A 124 -6.48 37.81 -16.74
N ALA A 125 -7.56 37.47 -16.04
CA ALA A 125 -7.52 36.41 -15.04
C ALA A 125 -7.10 35.07 -15.67
N PRO A 126 -6.39 34.21 -14.93
CA PRO A 126 -6.14 32.83 -15.36
C PRO A 126 -7.46 32.10 -15.67
N THR A 127 -7.48 31.36 -16.77
CA THR A 127 -8.69 30.66 -17.23
C THR A 127 -8.80 29.29 -16.55
N GLU A 128 -10.01 28.72 -16.45
CA GLU A 128 -10.22 27.35 -15.97
C GLU A 128 -9.61 27.06 -14.59
N LEU A 129 -9.85 27.93 -13.60
CA LEU A 129 -9.47 27.67 -12.22
C LEU A 129 -10.25 26.46 -11.68
N LYS A 130 -9.53 25.37 -11.42
CA LYS A 130 -10.07 24.13 -10.84
C LYS A 130 -9.40 23.92 -9.49
N VAL A 131 -10.20 23.78 -8.44
CA VAL A 131 -9.70 23.48 -7.10
C VAL A 131 -10.26 22.15 -6.66
N ARG A 132 -9.37 21.19 -6.41
CA ARG A 132 -9.73 19.90 -5.83
C ARG A 132 -9.49 19.97 -4.33
N ALA A 133 -10.59 20.05 -3.58
CA ALA A 133 -10.54 20.01 -2.13
C ALA A 133 -10.26 18.59 -1.61
N ARG A 134 -9.57 18.54 -0.48
CA ARG A 134 -9.34 17.35 0.36
C ARG A 134 -9.46 17.78 1.83
N VAL A 135 -9.33 16.83 2.75
CA VAL A 135 -9.51 17.03 4.20
C VAL A 135 -8.64 18.16 4.78
N SER A 136 -7.38 18.31 4.37
CA SER A 136 -6.47 19.37 4.88
C SER A 136 -5.63 20.05 3.80
N THR A 137 -6.01 19.85 2.53
CA THR A 137 -5.27 20.38 1.37
C THR A 137 -6.21 20.85 0.27
N LEU A 138 -5.81 21.89 -0.46
CA LEU A 138 -6.50 22.34 -1.67
C LEU A 138 -5.50 22.29 -2.83
N ASN A 139 -5.77 21.46 -3.83
CA ASN A 139 -4.97 21.44 -5.05
C ASN A 139 -5.57 22.40 -6.07
N VAL A 140 -4.88 23.51 -6.33
CA VAL A 140 -5.34 24.60 -7.18
C VAL A 140 -4.65 24.50 -8.52
N THR A 141 -5.40 24.36 -9.61
CA THR A 141 -4.88 24.32 -10.98
C THR A 141 -5.55 25.39 -11.84
N TRP A 142 -4.80 25.98 -12.77
CA TRP A 142 -5.33 27.01 -13.69
C TRP A 142 -4.59 26.98 -15.02
N TYR A 143 -5.27 27.46 -16.06
CA TYR A 143 -4.68 27.70 -17.37
C TYR A 143 -4.13 29.12 -17.48
N PRO A 144 -3.11 29.34 -18.33
CA PRO A 144 -2.57 30.67 -18.56
C PRO A 144 -3.66 31.62 -19.08
N SER A 145 -3.59 32.88 -18.68
CA SER A 145 -4.44 33.93 -19.23
C SER A 145 -4.24 34.06 -20.75
N PRO A 146 -5.25 34.49 -21.53
CA PRO A 146 -5.11 34.71 -22.98
C PRO A 146 -3.87 35.55 -23.35
N ASN A 147 -3.55 36.58 -22.55
CA ASN A 147 -2.35 37.43 -22.70
C ASN A 147 -1.12 36.94 -21.90
N HIS A 148 -0.92 35.63 -21.79
CA HIS A 148 0.14 35.00 -20.98
C HIS A 148 1.58 35.41 -21.32
N THR A 149 1.81 35.98 -22.51
CA THR A 149 3.12 36.50 -22.94
C THR A 149 3.56 37.69 -22.08
N LEU A 150 2.61 38.52 -21.64
CA LEU A 150 2.82 39.71 -20.80
C LEU A 150 2.93 39.39 -19.30
N VAL A 151 2.70 38.13 -18.91
CA VAL A 151 2.71 37.70 -17.49
C VAL A 151 4.14 37.43 -17.04
N SER A 152 4.52 38.02 -15.90
CA SER A 152 5.80 37.79 -15.22
C SER A 152 5.72 36.68 -14.17
N GLY A 153 4.53 36.44 -13.59
CA GLY A 153 4.30 35.35 -12.65
C GLY A 153 2.84 35.26 -12.20
N TYR A 154 2.57 34.38 -11.25
CA TYR A 154 1.25 34.23 -10.63
C TYR A 154 1.34 34.49 -9.14
N LYS A 155 0.29 35.06 -8.58
CA LYS A 155 0.12 35.23 -7.15
C LYS A 155 -1.10 34.41 -6.76
N LEU A 156 -1.03 33.76 -5.61
CA LEU A 156 -2.11 32.95 -5.08
C LEU A 156 -2.33 33.37 -3.63
N SER A 157 -3.57 33.66 -3.25
CA SER A 157 -3.89 33.79 -1.83
C SER A 157 -5.00 32.84 -1.41
N CYS A 158 -4.86 32.32 -0.21
CA CYS A 158 -5.87 31.53 0.47
C CYS A 158 -6.25 32.26 1.75
N ARG A 159 -7.55 32.40 2.00
CA ARG A 159 -8.09 32.86 3.28
C ARG A 159 -9.26 31.99 3.69
N GLU A 160 -9.35 31.74 4.99
CA GLU A 160 -10.54 31.14 5.58
C GLU A 160 -11.67 32.16 5.56
N VAL A 161 -12.86 31.72 5.18
CA VAL A 161 -14.07 32.52 5.15
C VAL A 161 -15.00 31.93 6.20
N GLU A 162 -15.09 32.60 7.36
CA GLU A 162 -16.11 32.27 8.35
C GLU A 162 -17.47 32.80 7.85
N VAL A 163 -18.51 31.97 7.96
CA VAL A 163 -19.88 32.36 7.63
C VAL A 163 -20.44 33.00 8.90
N ASP A 164 -20.28 34.31 9.04
CA ASP A 164 -20.82 35.05 10.16
C ASP A 164 -22.25 35.51 9.83
N GLU A 165 -23.24 34.95 10.54
CA GLU A 165 -24.66 35.34 10.47
C GLU A 165 -25.01 36.42 11.51
N SER A 166 -24.03 37.09 12.12
CA SER A 166 -24.31 38.21 13.03
C SER A 166 -23.23 39.27 12.95
N ALA A 167 -23.66 40.50 12.66
CA ALA A 167 -22.82 41.68 12.73
C ALA A 167 -22.18 41.80 14.11
N ASN A 168 -20.85 41.85 14.18
CA ASN A 168 -20.05 43.00 14.64
C ASN A 168 -18.62 42.55 15.00
N GLY A 169 -17.61 43.23 14.46
CA GLY A 169 -16.21 43.11 14.88
C GLY A 169 -15.26 42.62 13.79
N GLU A 170 -14.50 43.56 13.22
CA GLU A 170 -13.35 43.28 12.37
C GLU A 170 -12.36 42.34 13.08
N ARG A 171 -12.38 41.06 12.69
CA ARG A 171 -11.31 40.10 12.99
C ARG A 171 -10.49 39.85 11.74
N THR A 172 -9.20 40.08 11.86
CA THR A 172 -8.19 39.97 10.80
C THR A 172 -8.12 38.55 10.25
N THR A 173 -8.78 38.28 9.12
CA THR A 173 -8.62 37.03 8.37
C THR A 173 -7.17 36.90 7.90
N GLN A 174 -6.41 35.96 8.48
CA GLN A 174 -5.01 35.73 8.15
C GLN A 174 -4.91 35.24 6.70
N THR A 175 -4.56 36.16 5.79
CA THR A 175 -4.50 35.88 4.35
C THR A 175 -3.10 35.42 3.99
N HIS A 176 -2.96 34.15 3.63
CA HIS A 176 -1.67 33.61 3.21
C HIS A 176 -1.48 33.83 1.71
N THR A 177 -0.45 34.59 1.32
CA THR A 177 -0.16 34.94 -0.08
C THR A 177 1.15 34.30 -0.54
N ILE A 178 1.11 33.59 -1.66
CA ILE A 178 2.23 32.87 -2.26
C ILE A 178 2.50 33.45 -3.65
N ARG A 179 3.78 33.74 -3.94
CA ARG A 179 4.23 34.17 -5.28
C ARG A 179 4.81 33.00 -6.04
N LEU A 180 4.36 32.81 -7.27
CA LEU A 180 4.67 31.69 -8.14
C LEU A 180 5.33 32.15 -9.44
N ARG A 181 6.18 31.29 -10.01
CA ARG A 181 6.93 31.55 -11.24
C ARG A 181 5.99 31.57 -12.47
N LYS A 182 6.41 32.23 -13.56
CA LYS A 182 5.68 32.29 -14.85
C LYS A 182 5.23 30.93 -15.42
N LYS A 183 6.00 29.86 -15.17
CA LYS A 183 5.69 28.49 -15.64
C LYS A 183 4.75 27.71 -14.72
N ALA A 184 4.38 28.25 -13.54
CA ALA A 184 3.49 27.57 -12.62
C ALA A 184 2.07 27.47 -13.20
N ARG A 185 1.50 26.27 -13.09
CA ARG A 185 0.13 25.94 -13.54
C ARG A 185 -0.71 25.28 -12.46
N TYR A 186 -0.07 24.93 -11.34
CA TYR A 186 -0.73 24.38 -10.18
C TYR A 186 0.03 24.76 -8.91
N HIS A 187 -0.66 24.71 -7.77
CA HIS A 187 -0.07 24.81 -6.45
C HIS A 187 -0.90 24.02 -5.44
N LEU A 188 -0.22 23.29 -4.55
CA LEU A 188 -0.86 22.56 -3.46
C LEU A 188 -0.81 23.40 -2.19
N LEU A 189 -1.98 23.81 -1.70
CA LEU A 189 -2.12 24.42 -0.38
C LEU A 189 -2.23 23.29 0.66
N THR A 190 -1.37 23.33 1.69
CA THR A 190 -1.32 22.35 2.78
C THR A 190 -1.54 23.02 4.13
N GLY A 191 -1.91 22.23 5.15
CA GLY A 191 -2.11 22.72 6.51
C GLY A 191 -3.45 23.45 6.72
N LEU A 192 -4.47 23.11 5.93
CA LEU A 192 -5.82 23.68 6.05
C LEU A 192 -6.68 22.86 7.03
N VAL A 193 -7.66 23.51 7.65
CA VAL A 193 -8.56 22.87 8.62
C VAL A 193 -9.67 22.10 7.88
N PRO A 194 -10.02 20.87 8.30
CA PRO A 194 -11.15 20.12 7.74
C PRO A 194 -12.50 20.80 7.95
N ASP A 195 -13.45 20.60 7.03
CA ASP A 195 -14.81 21.17 7.04
C ASP A 195 -14.88 22.70 7.16
N ARG A 196 -13.84 23.41 6.72
CA ARG A 196 -13.79 24.88 6.72
C ARG A 196 -13.90 25.43 5.30
N GLN A 197 -14.52 26.60 5.18
CA GLN A 197 -14.73 27.26 3.90
C GLN A 197 -13.55 28.17 3.58
N TYR A 198 -12.96 28.00 2.40
CA TYR A 198 -11.82 28.79 1.95
C TYR A 198 -12.15 29.52 0.65
N GLU A 199 -11.64 30.75 0.54
CA GLU A 199 -11.62 31.50 -0.70
C GLU A 199 -10.18 31.52 -1.24
N VAL A 200 -10.01 30.93 -2.42
CA VAL A 200 -8.75 30.91 -3.15
C VAL A 200 -8.82 31.93 -4.28
N ARG A 201 -7.84 32.82 -4.35
CA ARG A 201 -7.70 33.80 -5.43
C ARG A 201 -6.38 33.59 -6.16
N VAL A 202 -6.42 33.58 -7.49
CA VAL A 202 -5.24 33.47 -8.35
C VAL A 202 -5.22 34.62 -9.34
N TRP A 203 -4.14 35.39 -9.35
CA TRP A 203 -3.93 36.50 -10.29
C TRP A 203 -2.66 36.26 -11.08
N ALA A 204 -2.67 36.67 -12.35
CA ALA A 204 -1.44 36.82 -13.12
C ALA A 204 -0.91 38.25 -12.91
N PHE A 205 0.39 38.43 -12.72
CA PHE A 205 0.99 39.75 -12.52
C PHE A 205 2.10 40.03 -13.54
N ASN A 206 2.33 41.31 -13.83
CA ASN A 206 3.48 41.81 -14.58
C ASN A 206 4.29 42.78 -13.69
N LYS A 207 5.42 43.30 -14.17
CA LYS A 207 6.32 44.20 -13.43
C LYS A 207 5.66 45.49 -12.90
N GLN A 208 4.49 45.86 -13.42
CA GLN A 208 3.83 47.14 -13.12
C GLN A 208 2.43 46.98 -12.49
N ILE A 209 1.72 45.86 -12.71
CA ILE A 209 0.30 45.71 -12.30
C ILE A 209 -0.03 44.24 -11.96
N ASP A 210 -0.85 44.04 -10.93
CA ASP A 210 -1.52 42.77 -10.61
C ASP A 210 -2.81 42.66 -11.46
N GLY A 211 -2.94 41.58 -12.24
CA GLY A 211 -4.09 41.33 -13.11
C GLY A 211 -5.37 40.96 -12.37
N ALA A 212 -6.44 40.69 -13.13
CA ALA A 212 -7.71 40.25 -12.56
C ALA A 212 -7.58 38.88 -11.86
N ALA A 213 -8.37 38.68 -10.81
CA ALA A 213 -8.38 37.45 -10.00
C ALA A 213 -9.32 36.40 -10.59
N ALA A 214 -8.85 35.17 -10.76
CA ALA A 214 -9.72 34.02 -10.76
C ALA A 214 -10.02 33.65 -9.30
N VAL A 215 -11.30 33.54 -8.93
CA VAL A 215 -11.74 33.28 -7.56
C VAL A 215 -12.44 31.93 -7.49
N TRP A 216 -12.07 31.13 -6.52
CA TRP A 216 -12.77 29.91 -6.14
C TRP A 216 -13.19 30.00 -4.67
N LYS A 217 -14.41 29.58 -4.37
CA LYS A 217 -14.94 29.43 -3.02
C LYS A 217 -15.42 28.00 -2.86
N GLY A 218 -14.96 27.33 -1.81
CA GLY A 218 -15.45 26.00 -1.48
C GLY A 218 -14.99 25.55 -0.11
N ARG A 219 -15.53 24.42 0.33
CA ARG A 219 -15.21 23.83 1.64
C ARG A 219 -14.18 22.72 1.48
N THR A 220 -13.28 22.59 2.44
CA THR A 220 -12.47 21.38 2.61
C THR A 220 -13.38 20.22 2.97
N ASP A 221 -12.99 19.01 2.57
CA ASP A 221 -13.81 17.83 2.85
C ASP A 221 -13.94 17.64 4.37
N LYS A 222 -15.14 17.24 4.82
CA LYS A 222 -15.36 16.79 6.19
C LYS A 222 -14.40 15.64 6.50
N ALA A 223 -13.76 15.69 7.67
CA ALA A 223 -13.07 14.53 8.21
C ALA A 223 -14.11 13.44 8.49
N HIS A 224 -14.34 12.55 7.53
CA HIS A 224 -15.27 11.45 7.70
C HIS A 224 -14.64 10.40 8.61
N ASN A 225 -15.19 10.22 9.82
CA ASN A 225 -14.98 9.02 10.63
C ASN A 225 -15.84 7.87 10.07
N ARG A 226 -15.62 7.49 8.81
CA ARG A 226 -16.26 6.32 8.22
C ARG A 226 -15.25 5.45 7.49
N THR A 227 -15.05 4.29 8.07
CA THR A 227 -14.36 3.10 7.57
C THR A 227 -14.90 2.73 6.18
N LEU A 228 -14.16 3.07 5.14
CA LEU A 228 -14.19 2.40 3.84
C LEU A 228 -12.74 2.00 3.54
N PRO A 229 -12.49 0.82 2.95
CA PRO A 229 -11.14 0.33 2.76
C PRO A 229 -10.36 1.35 1.93
N LEU A 230 -9.27 1.87 2.49
CA LEU A 230 -8.22 2.51 1.71
C LEU A 230 -7.91 1.62 0.49
N PRO A 231 -7.45 2.15 -0.67
CA PRO A 231 -6.75 1.29 -1.61
C PRO A 231 -5.70 0.57 -0.76
N LEU A 232 -5.81 -0.76 -0.63
CA LEU A 232 -5.01 -1.57 0.28
C LEU A 232 -3.58 -1.07 0.12
N ARG A 233 -3.06 -0.37 1.13
CA ARG A 233 -1.66 0.03 1.12
C ARG A 233 -0.93 -1.29 0.88
N PRO A 234 -0.10 -1.41 -0.18
CA PRO A 234 0.56 -2.67 -0.45
C PRO A 234 1.20 -3.16 0.84
N PRO A 235 0.95 -4.42 1.25
CA PRO A 235 1.46 -4.92 2.50
C PRO A 235 2.97 -4.71 2.58
N PRO A 236 3.51 -4.41 3.77
CA PRO A 236 4.95 -4.28 3.92
C PRO A 236 5.60 -5.57 3.44
N LEU A 237 6.69 -5.44 2.69
CA LEU A 237 7.44 -6.60 2.23
C LEU A 237 7.94 -7.43 3.43
N PRO A 238 8.10 -8.75 3.25
CA PRO A 238 8.68 -9.59 4.30
C PRO A 238 10.13 -9.15 4.57
N PRO A 239 10.63 -9.31 5.80
CA PRO A 239 12.02 -9.05 6.13
C PRO A 239 12.99 -9.85 5.26
N SER A 240 14.17 -9.29 5.00
CA SER A 240 15.25 -9.95 4.27
C SER A 240 16.33 -10.47 5.20
N SER A 241 17.21 -11.34 4.71
CA SER A 241 18.42 -11.79 5.43
C SER A 241 18.11 -12.38 6.81
N ILE A 242 17.10 -13.26 6.89
CA ILE A 242 16.72 -13.92 8.15
C ILE A 242 17.80 -14.94 8.50
N GLN A 243 18.39 -14.77 9.67
CA GLN A 243 19.38 -15.68 10.23
C GLN A 243 18.85 -16.18 11.56
N ALA A 244 18.76 -17.49 11.69
CA ALA A 244 18.39 -18.17 12.91
C ALA A 244 19.65 -18.84 13.47
N MET A 245 19.82 -18.79 14.78
CA MET A 245 20.98 -19.34 15.48
C MET A 245 20.51 -20.00 16.77
N ALA A 246 20.90 -21.24 17.02
CA ALA A 246 20.67 -21.89 18.29
C ALA A 246 21.45 -21.16 19.41
N ASN A 247 20.74 -20.68 20.43
CA ASN A 247 21.35 -19.98 21.56
C ASN A 247 21.47 -20.88 22.80
N SER A 248 20.54 -21.80 22.99
CA SER A 248 20.59 -22.83 24.05
C SER A 248 19.80 -24.07 23.62
N SER A 249 19.71 -25.07 24.50
CA SER A 249 18.83 -26.23 24.31
C SER A 249 17.35 -25.83 24.24
N THR A 250 16.96 -24.71 24.82
CA THR A 250 15.54 -24.29 24.87
C THR A 250 15.29 -22.94 24.21
N SER A 251 16.27 -22.42 23.46
CA SER A 251 16.13 -21.11 22.83
C SER A 251 16.85 -20.95 21.50
N ILE A 252 16.20 -20.27 20.56
CA ILE A 252 16.75 -19.88 19.26
C ILE A 252 16.75 -18.35 19.18
N TRP A 253 17.90 -17.78 18.82
CA TRP A 253 18.02 -16.36 18.52
C TRP A 253 17.80 -16.13 17.03
N LEU A 254 16.95 -15.17 16.70
CA LEU A 254 16.56 -14.87 15.33
C LEU A 254 16.85 -13.39 15.06
N ARG A 255 17.52 -13.12 13.94
CA ARG A 255 17.82 -11.76 13.46
C ARG A 255 17.40 -11.62 12.00
N TRP A 256 16.98 -10.43 11.60
CA TRP A 256 16.57 -10.14 10.23
C TRP A 256 16.83 -8.69 9.87
N GLU A 257 16.83 -8.38 8.58
CA GLU A 257 16.96 -7.02 8.10
C GLU A 257 15.59 -6.47 7.68
N LYS A 258 15.35 -5.21 8.02
CA LYS A 258 14.17 -4.49 7.52
C LYS A 258 14.17 -4.48 5.98
N PRO A 259 13.00 -4.60 5.34
CA PRO A 259 12.89 -4.49 3.89
C PRO A 259 13.47 -3.16 3.39
N ARG A 260 14.32 -3.22 2.36
CA ARG A 260 14.98 -2.04 1.76
C ARG A 260 13.97 -1.04 1.18
N PHE A 261 12.81 -1.53 0.75
CA PHE A 261 11.72 -0.74 0.22
C PHE A 261 10.45 -1.08 1.00
N SER A 262 9.97 -0.15 1.82
CA SER A 262 8.65 -0.25 2.44
C SER A 262 7.92 1.06 2.24
N ASN A 263 6.77 0.99 1.59
CA ASN A 263 5.78 2.04 1.46
C ASN A 263 4.99 2.27 2.77
N VAL A 264 5.17 1.39 3.76
CA VAL A 264 4.50 1.41 5.06
C VAL A 264 5.54 1.51 6.19
N ARG A 265 5.25 2.32 7.21
CA ARG A 265 6.05 2.35 8.44
C ARG A 265 5.84 1.05 9.21
N ILE A 266 6.91 0.27 9.37
CA ILE A 266 6.89 -0.96 10.16
C ILE A 266 6.86 -0.59 11.64
N ILE A 267 5.90 -1.15 12.38
CA ILE A 267 5.71 -0.93 13.82
C ILE A 267 6.35 -2.04 14.65
N ASN A 268 6.23 -3.29 14.19
CA ASN A 268 6.79 -4.47 14.80
C ASN A 268 6.85 -5.60 13.75
N TYR A 269 7.42 -6.71 14.18
CA TYR A 269 7.54 -7.94 13.42
C TYR A 269 6.82 -9.05 14.17
N THR A 270 6.14 -9.93 13.44
CA THR A 270 5.62 -11.18 14.01
C THR A 270 6.47 -12.34 13.51
N VAL A 271 6.96 -13.15 14.44
CA VAL A 271 7.68 -14.38 14.18
C VAL A 271 6.74 -15.54 14.41
N ARG A 272 6.59 -16.40 13.40
CA ARG A 272 5.98 -17.73 13.57
C ARG A 272 7.09 -18.73 13.87
N CYS A 273 6.84 -19.60 14.84
CA CYS A 273 7.75 -20.68 15.22
C CYS A 273 6.95 -21.95 15.46
N SER A 274 7.33 -23.04 14.79
CA SER A 274 6.69 -24.35 14.93
C SER A 274 7.71 -25.47 14.78
N PRO A 275 7.53 -26.63 15.42
CA PRO A 275 8.36 -27.81 15.14
C PRO A 275 8.31 -28.15 13.64
N ALA A 276 9.46 -28.49 13.06
CA ALA A 276 9.57 -28.75 11.63
C ALA A 276 8.69 -29.93 11.19
N GLY A 277 7.96 -29.78 10.08
CA GLY A 277 7.06 -30.80 9.54
C GLY A 277 5.77 -31.02 10.35
N THR A 278 5.46 -30.20 11.36
CA THR A 278 4.21 -30.36 12.10
C THR A 278 2.99 -29.93 11.29
N THR A 279 1.92 -30.73 11.32
CA THR A 279 0.60 -30.36 10.80
C THR A 279 -0.34 -29.87 11.91
N ASN A 280 0.10 -29.96 13.17
CA ASN A 280 -0.71 -29.57 14.31
C ASN A 280 -0.62 -28.05 14.55
N ALA A 281 -1.69 -27.34 14.22
CA ALA A 281 -1.78 -25.89 14.37
C ALA A 281 -1.58 -25.42 15.83
N SER A 282 -1.87 -26.26 16.84
CA SER A 282 -1.68 -25.89 18.25
C SER A 282 -0.21 -25.78 18.68
N LEU A 283 0.72 -26.35 17.91
CA LEU A 283 2.16 -26.26 18.15
C LEU A 283 2.80 -25.04 17.48
N VAL A 284 2.01 -24.24 16.75
CA VAL A 284 2.48 -23.00 16.14
C VAL A 284 2.38 -21.87 17.16
N SER A 285 3.52 -21.25 17.43
CA SER A 285 3.65 -20.11 18.34
C SER A 285 3.92 -18.83 17.55
N TYR A 286 3.40 -17.70 18.06
CA TYR A 286 3.58 -16.39 17.48
C TYR A 286 4.19 -15.45 18.51
N HIS A 287 5.30 -14.82 18.13
CA HIS A 287 6.01 -13.86 18.98
C HIS A 287 6.12 -12.52 18.26
N THR A 288 6.07 -11.42 19.00
CA THR A 288 6.19 -10.08 18.41
C THR A 288 7.44 -9.36 18.92
N SER A 289 8.13 -8.65 18.04
CA SER A 289 9.30 -7.83 18.38
C SER A 289 9.23 -6.48 17.67
N SER A 290 9.52 -5.39 18.38
CA SER A 290 9.64 -4.05 17.79
C SER A 290 11.02 -3.79 17.18
N VAL A 291 12.00 -4.66 17.43
CA VAL A 291 13.36 -4.58 16.91
C VAL A 291 13.61 -5.67 15.86
N GLN A 292 14.76 -5.64 15.21
CA GLN A 292 15.16 -6.54 14.11
C GLN A 292 15.72 -7.90 14.59
N GLU A 293 15.45 -8.24 15.85
CA GLU A 293 15.89 -9.46 16.50
C GLU A 293 14.89 -9.91 17.56
N ILE A 294 14.91 -11.20 17.90
CA ILE A 294 14.18 -11.77 19.03
C ILE A 294 14.88 -13.03 19.53
N LEU A 295 14.83 -13.26 20.85
CA LEU A 295 15.17 -14.54 21.45
C LEU A 295 13.89 -15.32 21.71
N LEU A 296 13.71 -16.43 21.00
CA LEU A 296 12.62 -17.37 21.23
C LEU A 296 13.03 -18.35 22.32
N GLY A 297 12.33 -18.35 23.44
CA GLY A 297 12.58 -19.26 24.57
C GLY A 297 11.50 -20.33 24.71
N ALA A 298 11.64 -21.18 25.73
CA ALA A 298 10.70 -22.27 26.05
C ALA A 298 10.48 -23.27 24.90
N LEU A 299 11.49 -23.46 24.07
CA LEU A 299 11.52 -24.47 23.02
C LEU A 299 11.94 -25.83 23.58
N ARG A 300 11.59 -26.90 22.87
CA ARG A 300 12.01 -28.26 23.22
C ARG A 300 13.48 -28.47 22.88
N PRO A 301 14.28 -29.09 23.77
CA PRO A 301 15.65 -29.51 23.46
C PRO A 301 15.74 -30.43 22.25
N PHE A 302 16.88 -30.34 21.56
CA PHE A 302 17.23 -31.18 20.42
C PHE A 302 16.09 -31.34 19.39
N THR A 303 15.37 -30.25 19.12
CA THR A 303 14.20 -30.24 18.24
C THR A 303 14.42 -29.27 17.10
N ARG A 304 14.11 -29.69 15.86
CA ARG A 304 14.16 -28.85 14.67
C ARG A 304 12.90 -27.99 14.60
N TYR A 305 13.08 -26.69 14.39
CA TYR A 305 12.03 -25.69 14.30
C TYR A 305 12.04 -24.99 12.94
N GLU A 306 10.86 -24.71 12.43
CA GLU A 306 10.60 -23.86 11.27
C GLU A 306 10.17 -22.47 11.74
N LEU A 307 10.87 -21.46 11.22
CA LEU A 307 10.74 -20.07 11.63
C LEU A 307 10.45 -19.20 10.41
N ALA A 308 9.55 -18.25 10.53
CA ALA A 308 9.46 -17.17 9.55
C ALA A 308 8.99 -15.87 10.19
N VAL A 309 9.33 -14.77 9.54
CA VAL A 309 9.08 -13.43 10.05
C VAL A 309 8.23 -12.67 9.05
N GLN A 310 7.22 -11.96 9.55
CA GLN A 310 6.48 -10.97 8.78
C GLN A 310 6.69 -9.58 9.38
N SER A 311 6.62 -8.57 8.50
CA SER A 311 6.60 -7.17 8.90
C SER A 311 5.15 -6.74 9.16
N ASN A 312 4.87 -6.03 10.25
CA ASN A 312 3.56 -5.43 10.47
C ASN A 312 3.65 -3.90 10.41
N GLY A 313 2.75 -3.29 9.65
CA GLY A 313 2.51 -1.85 9.65
C GLY A 313 1.36 -1.46 10.56
N VAL A 314 1.07 -0.15 10.64
CA VAL A 314 0.02 0.41 11.53
C VAL A 314 -1.35 -0.24 11.29
N ASP A 315 -1.73 -0.47 10.04
CA ASP A 315 -3.05 -1.03 9.67
C ASP A 315 -2.95 -2.15 8.61
N VAL A 316 -1.74 -2.63 8.30
CA VAL A 316 -1.53 -3.67 7.27
C VAL A 316 -0.45 -4.64 7.71
N VAL A 317 -0.76 -5.92 7.62
CA VAL A 317 0.15 -7.03 7.93
C VAL A 317 0.80 -7.53 6.63
N GLY A 318 2.12 -7.66 6.66
CA GLY A 318 2.91 -8.23 5.57
C GLY A 318 2.77 -9.75 5.49
N PRO A 319 3.09 -10.36 4.33
CA PRO A 319 3.24 -11.80 4.27
C PRO A 319 4.44 -12.25 5.11
N PHE A 320 4.42 -13.52 5.53
CA PHE A 320 5.62 -14.16 6.08
C PHE A 320 6.71 -14.27 5.01
N SER A 321 7.95 -14.19 5.47
CA SER A 321 9.14 -14.55 4.71
C SER A 321 9.15 -16.02 4.32
N GLY A 322 10.18 -16.40 3.55
CA GLY A 322 10.58 -17.81 3.46
C GLY A 322 10.81 -18.42 4.85
N THR A 323 10.55 -19.71 4.96
CA THR A 323 10.85 -20.48 6.17
C THR A 323 12.35 -20.68 6.29
N VAL A 324 12.90 -20.40 7.48
CA VAL A 324 14.25 -20.78 7.89
C VAL A 324 14.10 -21.89 8.92
N GLU A 325 14.97 -22.88 8.86
CA GLU A 325 14.96 -24.00 9.78
C GLU A 325 16.21 -23.98 10.65
N GLU A 326 16.02 -24.18 11.95
CA GLU A 326 17.12 -24.34 12.89
C GLU A 326 16.77 -25.33 13.97
N SER A 327 17.78 -25.98 14.54
CA SER A 327 17.60 -26.93 15.63
C SER A 327 18.10 -26.34 16.94
N THR A 328 17.35 -26.54 18.03
CA THR A 328 17.87 -26.25 19.37
C THR A 328 19.04 -27.17 19.70
N LEU A 329 19.90 -26.73 20.63
CA LEU A 329 21.03 -27.55 21.07
C LEU A 329 20.54 -28.82 21.82
N SER A 330 21.42 -29.82 21.89
CA SER A 330 21.22 -30.96 22.77
C SER A 330 21.26 -30.53 24.23
N ASP A 331 20.63 -31.33 25.08
CA ASP A 331 20.66 -31.21 26.54
C ASP A 331 20.78 -32.60 27.16
N ARG A 332 20.84 -32.65 28.48
CA ARG A 332 20.75 -33.88 29.26
C ARG A 332 19.33 -34.45 29.16
N PRO A 333 19.16 -35.78 29.19
CA PRO A 333 17.83 -36.38 29.27
C PRO A 333 17.07 -35.80 30.48
N SER A 334 15.83 -35.34 30.28
CA SER A 334 14.99 -34.80 31.37
C SER A 334 14.21 -35.91 32.09
N THR A 335 14.00 -37.04 31.42
CA THR A 335 13.36 -38.22 31.98
C THR A 335 14.35 -39.37 32.15
N PRO A 336 14.16 -40.26 33.13
CA PRO A 336 14.95 -41.49 33.22
C PRO A 336 14.57 -42.48 32.11
N PRO A 337 15.38 -43.52 31.85
CA PRO A 337 14.97 -44.67 31.03
C PRO A 337 13.68 -45.30 31.53
N GLU A 338 12.83 -45.70 30.59
CA GLU A 338 11.51 -46.26 30.89
C GLU A 338 11.56 -47.78 31.05
N GLU A 339 10.55 -48.34 31.72
CA GLU A 339 10.33 -49.78 31.81
C GLU A 339 11.58 -50.59 32.22
N LEU A 340 12.30 -50.17 33.27
CA LEU A 340 13.37 -50.99 33.84
C LEU A 340 12.78 -52.35 34.29
N GLN A 341 13.23 -53.45 33.70
CA GLN A 341 12.86 -54.81 34.05
C GLN A 341 14.08 -55.59 34.52
N LEU A 342 13.87 -56.42 35.55
CA LEU A 342 14.89 -57.26 36.15
C LEU A 342 14.38 -58.69 36.14
N SER A 343 15.16 -59.61 35.58
CA SER A 343 14.87 -61.05 35.63
C SER A 343 16.11 -61.80 36.05
N ALA A 344 16.05 -62.47 37.20
CA ALA A 344 17.14 -63.34 37.64
C ALA A 344 17.23 -64.56 36.70
N LEU A 345 18.40 -64.76 36.09
CA LEU A 345 18.64 -65.86 35.16
C LEU A 345 19.13 -67.10 35.94
N ASP A 346 20.07 -66.90 36.85
CA ASP A 346 20.61 -67.93 37.74
C ASP A 346 20.91 -67.37 39.14
N SER A 347 21.54 -68.17 40.01
CA SER A 347 21.87 -67.76 41.39
C SER A 347 22.93 -66.66 41.49
N SER A 348 23.52 -66.24 40.38
CA SER A 348 24.63 -65.28 40.29
C SER A 348 24.50 -64.25 39.17
N SER A 349 23.44 -64.30 38.38
CA SER A 349 23.22 -63.41 37.24
C SER A 349 21.78 -62.87 37.15
N VAL A 350 21.67 -61.61 36.76
CA VAL A 350 20.40 -60.92 36.52
C VAL A 350 20.44 -60.26 35.15
N LEU A 351 19.44 -60.53 34.32
CA LEU A 351 19.19 -59.78 33.10
C LEU A 351 18.46 -58.48 33.45
N VAL A 352 19.04 -57.37 33.03
CA VAL A 352 18.51 -56.02 33.17
C VAL A 352 18.11 -55.54 31.78
N SER A 353 16.86 -55.13 31.58
CA SER A 353 16.37 -54.58 30.31
C SER A 353 15.57 -53.30 30.53
N TRP A 354 15.56 -52.41 29.54
CA TRP A 354 14.92 -51.10 29.64
C TRP A 354 14.51 -50.56 28.28
N ARG A 355 13.73 -49.47 28.29
CA ARG A 355 13.46 -48.63 27.12
C ARG A 355 14.19 -47.29 27.24
N PRO A 356 14.53 -46.63 26.12
CA PRO A 356 15.08 -45.29 26.15
C PRO A 356 14.19 -44.28 26.89
N PRO A 357 14.73 -43.15 27.37
CA PRO A 357 13.93 -42.09 27.96
C PRO A 357 12.89 -41.50 27.01
N LEU A 358 11.74 -41.08 27.53
CA LEU A 358 10.69 -40.38 26.77
C LEU A 358 11.18 -39.03 26.21
N GLU A 359 11.94 -38.28 27.02
CA GLU A 359 12.54 -36.99 26.67
C GLU A 359 14.07 -37.11 26.69
N PRO A 360 14.68 -37.71 25.65
CA PRO A 360 16.12 -37.93 25.61
C PRO A 360 16.90 -36.62 25.42
N ASN A 361 16.27 -35.57 24.87
CA ASN A 361 16.84 -34.23 24.65
C ASN A 361 18.18 -34.22 23.90
N GLY A 362 18.46 -35.27 23.12
CA GLY A 362 19.75 -35.49 22.48
C GLY A 362 19.89 -36.93 22.02
N ILE A 363 21.05 -37.26 21.46
CA ILE A 363 21.42 -38.64 21.15
C ILE A 363 21.96 -39.28 22.43
N ILE A 364 21.35 -40.41 22.84
CA ILE A 364 21.83 -41.18 23.99
C ILE A 364 23.15 -41.84 23.60
N ILE A 365 24.22 -41.53 24.33
CA ILE A 365 25.56 -42.07 24.10
C ILE A 365 25.90 -43.22 25.06
N SER A 366 25.27 -43.26 26.23
CA SER A 366 25.48 -44.34 27.19
C SER A 366 24.36 -44.48 28.21
N TYR A 367 24.22 -45.69 28.74
CA TYR A 367 23.40 -46.01 29.90
C TYR A 367 24.29 -46.40 31.08
N ARG A 368 24.04 -45.84 32.26
CA ARG A 368 24.76 -46.16 33.49
C ARG A 368 23.86 -46.94 34.43
N ILE A 369 24.27 -48.16 34.75
CA ILE A 369 23.58 -49.06 35.69
C ILE A 369 24.28 -48.95 37.04
N LEU A 370 23.52 -48.71 38.11
CA LEU A 370 23.99 -48.80 39.50
C LEU A 370 23.26 -49.93 40.20
N TYR A 371 23.99 -50.72 41.00
CA TYR A 371 23.39 -51.75 41.81
C TYR A 371 24.10 -51.96 43.16
N SER A 372 23.33 -52.31 44.19
CA SER A 372 23.85 -52.72 45.50
C SER A 372 22.97 -53.81 46.12
N GLY A 373 23.56 -54.65 46.98
CA GLY A 373 22.83 -55.60 47.82
C GLY A 373 22.26 -54.95 49.10
N ASN A 374 22.66 -53.70 49.40
CA ASN A 374 22.29 -53.00 50.60
C ASN A 374 21.73 -51.60 50.28
N LEU A 375 20.41 -51.44 50.40
CA LEU A 375 19.73 -50.17 50.13
C LEU A 375 20.16 -49.03 51.07
N SER A 376 20.69 -49.36 52.25
CA SER A 376 21.14 -48.36 53.23
C SER A 376 22.50 -47.75 52.89
N GLU A 377 23.23 -48.35 51.93
CA GLU A 377 24.51 -47.80 51.49
C GLU A 377 24.31 -46.53 50.67
N PRO A 378 25.15 -45.50 50.91
CA PRO A 378 25.23 -44.33 50.06
C PRO A 378 25.44 -44.68 48.58
N GLU A 379 24.77 -43.96 47.67
CA GLU A 379 24.80 -44.24 46.23
C GLU A 379 26.21 -44.27 45.61
N HIS A 380 27.15 -43.49 46.15
CA HIS A 380 28.54 -43.47 45.67
C HIS A 380 29.31 -44.77 45.97
N LEU A 381 28.80 -45.64 46.85
CA LEU A 381 29.35 -46.96 47.14
C LEU A 381 28.70 -48.06 46.30
N TRP A 382 27.63 -47.75 45.56
CA TRP A 382 26.97 -48.74 44.70
C TRP A 382 27.89 -49.12 43.55
N LYS A 383 27.88 -50.40 43.18
CA LYS A 383 28.59 -50.89 42.00
C LYS A 383 27.96 -50.26 40.77
N ASN A 384 28.78 -49.83 39.81
CA ASN A 384 28.30 -49.22 38.58
C ASN A 384 29.10 -49.65 37.36
N PHE A 385 28.44 -49.68 36.22
CA PHE A 385 29.06 -49.85 34.90
C PHE A 385 28.23 -49.11 33.85
N SER A 386 28.84 -48.86 32.69
CA SER A 386 28.18 -48.17 31.59
C SER A 386 28.06 -49.08 30.36
N GLN A 387 26.97 -48.93 29.62
CA GLN A 387 26.68 -49.60 28.36
C GLN A 387 26.54 -48.56 27.25
N ASP A 388 26.77 -48.98 26.01
CA ASP A 388 26.59 -48.12 24.83
C ASP A 388 25.13 -47.67 24.68
N GLY A 389 24.92 -46.49 24.10
CA GLY A 389 23.57 -45.91 23.91
C GLY A 389 22.65 -46.73 22.99
N SER A 390 23.20 -47.64 22.17
CA SER A 390 22.43 -48.56 21.33
C SER A 390 21.91 -49.80 22.08
N ILE A 391 22.46 -50.09 23.27
CA ILE A 391 22.13 -51.28 24.06
C ILE A 391 20.94 -50.98 24.98
N THR A 392 19.99 -51.91 25.03
CA THR A 392 18.77 -51.82 25.86
C THR A 392 18.59 -53.01 26.81
N SER A 393 19.56 -53.93 26.83
CA SER A 393 19.61 -55.03 27.79
C SER A 393 21.03 -55.47 28.07
N VAL A 394 21.29 -55.91 29.30
CA VAL A 394 22.60 -56.41 29.72
C VAL A 394 22.45 -57.46 30.83
N GLU A 395 23.30 -58.47 30.80
CA GLU A 395 23.43 -59.44 31.88
C GLU A 395 24.45 -58.95 32.93
N VAL A 396 24.01 -58.85 34.17
CA VAL A 396 24.87 -58.51 35.32
C VAL A 396 25.25 -59.80 36.03
N GLN A 397 26.52 -60.18 35.93
CA GLN A 397 27.08 -61.39 36.51
C GLN A 397 27.85 -61.12 37.81
N GLY A 398 28.19 -62.18 38.55
CA GLY A 398 28.99 -62.09 39.78
C GLY A 398 28.20 -61.63 41.00
N LEU A 399 26.88 -61.86 40.99
CA LEU A 399 26.00 -61.58 42.11
C LEU A 399 26.01 -62.75 43.11
N SER A 400 25.76 -62.44 44.38
CA SER A 400 25.63 -63.44 45.44
C SER A 400 24.27 -64.16 45.36
N SER A 401 24.28 -65.46 45.56
CA SER A 401 23.08 -66.33 45.68
C SER A 401 22.16 -65.92 46.82
N GLY A 402 20.85 -66.06 46.62
CA GLY A 402 19.84 -65.82 47.67
C GLY A 402 19.84 -64.40 48.22
N THR A 403 20.31 -63.42 47.45
CA THR A 403 20.51 -62.05 47.90
C THR A 403 19.59 -61.09 47.15
N ARG A 404 19.01 -60.13 47.86
CA ARG A 404 18.23 -59.04 47.26
C ARG A 404 19.17 -57.97 46.73
N TYR A 405 19.04 -57.65 45.45
CA TYR A 405 19.76 -56.55 44.82
C TYR A 405 18.81 -55.44 44.42
N PHE A 406 19.28 -54.20 44.53
CA PHE A 406 18.59 -52.97 44.14
C PHE A 406 19.31 -52.36 42.96
N PHE A 407 18.56 -51.99 41.91
CA PHE A 407 19.08 -51.43 40.67
C PHE A 407 18.50 -50.04 40.41
N LYS A 408 19.32 -49.16 39.85
CA LYS A 408 18.94 -47.88 39.23
C LYS A 408 19.62 -47.76 37.87
N LEU A 409 18.97 -47.08 36.93
CA LEU A 409 19.45 -46.90 35.57
C LEU A 409 19.33 -45.44 35.15
N GLY A 410 20.40 -44.87 34.58
CA GLY A 410 20.42 -43.51 34.06
C GLY A 410 20.89 -43.49 32.60
N ALA A 411 20.40 -42.55 31.81
CA ALA A 411 20.88 -42.31 30.45
C ALA A 411 21.73 -41.05 30.39
N SER A 412 22.68 -40.99 29.46
CA SER A 412 23.51 -39.81 29.22
C SER A 412 23.53 -39.44 27.74
N THR A 413 23.46 -38.14 27.46
CA THR A 413 23.79 -37.55 26.16
C THR A 413 25.21 -36.99 26.19
N GLU A 414 25.68 -36.41 25.09
CA GLU A 414 26.95 -35.69 25.02
C GLU A 414 27.06 -34.54 26.05
N VAL A 415 25.93 -33.94 26.43
CA VAL A 415 25.87 -32.84 27.41
C VAL A 415 25.99 -33.35 28.86
N GLY A 416 25.64 -34.61 29.09
CA GLY A 416 25.82 -35.27 30.39
C GLY A 416 24.68 -36.20 30.81
N PRO A 417 24.72 -36.64 32.09
CA PRO A 417 23.77 -37.63 32.62
C PRO A 417 22.42 -36.99 32.96
N GLY A 418 21.35 -37.72 32.65
CA GLY A 418 19.98 -37.43 33.09
C GLY A 418 19.67 -38.03 34.47
N PRO A 419 18.40 -37.98 34.91
CA PRO A 419 17.98 -38.58 36.17
C PRO A 419 18.00 -40.11 36.10
N TYR A 420 18.19 -40.75 37.26
CA TYR A 420 18.06 -42.20 37.41
C TYR A 420 16.59 -42.62 37.50
N SER A 421 16.31 -43.84 37.03
CA SER A 421 15.04 -44.52 37.24
C SER A 421 14.74 -44.71 38.73
N PRO A 422 13.47 -44.89 39.11
CA PRO A 422 13.13 -45.44 40.42
C PRO A 422 13.89 -46.74 40.69
N ILE A 423 14.17 -47.00 41.96
CA ILE A 423 14.85 -48.22 42.39
C ILE A 423 13.94 -49.40 42.07
N LYS A 424 14.51 -50.42 41.43
CA LYS A 424 13.85 -51.71 41.25
C LYS A 424 14.69 -52.80 41.88
N ASP A 425 14.04 -53.72 42.57
CA ASP A 425 14.73 -54.81 43.25
C ASP A 425 14.46 -56.17 42.60
N VAL A 426 15.39 -57.09 42.82
CA VAL A 426 15.32 -58.47 42.35
C VAL A 426 16.01 -59.38 43.36
N HIS A 427 15.49 -60.59 43.52
CA HIS A 427 16.13 -61.64 44.31
C HIS A 427 16.84 -62.63 43.39
N THR A 428 18.12 -62.88 43.65
CA THR A 428 18.80 -64.02 43.03
C THR A 428 18.30 -65.32 43.67
N PRO A 429 17.98 -66.36 42.88
CA PRO A 429 17.67 -67.68 43.39
C PRO A 429 18.78 -68.21 44.30
N LEU A 430 18.41 -69.08 45.24
CA LEU A 430 19.39 -69.87 45.98
C LEU A 430 20.10 -70.82 45.03
N GLN A 431 21.43 -70.91 45.15
CA GLN A 431 22.22 -71.90 44.44
C GLN A 431 21.76 -73.30 44.88
N LYS A 432 21.09 -74.02 43.98
CA LYS A 432 20.73 -75.42 44.21
C LYS A 432 21.99 -76.27 44.07
N TYR A 433 22.60 -76.65 45.18
CA TYR A 433 23.49 -77.80 45.19
C TYR A 433 22.65 -79.01 44.80
N GLY A 434 23.03 -79.70 43.72
CA GLY A 434 22.42 -80.97 43.38
C GLY A 434 22.57 -81.91 44.59
N MET A 435 21.48 -82.13 45.32
CA MET A 435 21.34 -83.33 46.14
C MET A 435 21.26 -84.48 45.15
N TRP A 436 22.42 -85.02 44.76
CA TRP A 436 22.47 -86.43 44.40
C TRP A 436 21.99 -87.16 45.65
N HIS A 437 20.79 -87.73 45.57
CA HIS A 437 20.32 -88.71 46.52
C HIS A 437 21.31 -89.87 46.42
N VAL A 438 22.31 -89.88 47.31
CA VAL A 438 23.12 -91.08 47.53
C VAL A 438 22.20 -92.00 48.31
N GLU A 439 21.45 -92.82 47.59
CA GLU A 439 20.75 -93.95 48.18
C GLU A 439 21.83 -94.95 48.63
N LEU A 440 22.34 -94.73 49.84
CA LEU A 440 22.99 -95.77 50.61
C LEU A 440 21.90 -96.77 51.00
N MET A 441 21.80 -97.88 50.28
CA MET A 441 21.37 -99.13 50.88
C MET A 441 22.46 -100.18 50.67
N CYS A 442 23.21 -100.40 51.75
CA CYS A 442 23.71 -101.73 52.06
C CYS A 442 22.51 -102.67 52.26
N GLU A 443 22.44 -103.74 51.49
CA GLU A 443 22.41 -105.13 51.96
C GLU A 443 22.71 -106.09 50.80
#